data_AF-A0A7C4M2U1-F1
#
_entry.id   AF-A0A7C4M2U1-F1
#
_cell.length_a   1.000
_cell.length_b   1.000
_cell.length_c   1.000
_cell.angle_alpha   90.00
_cell.angle_beta   90.00
_cell.angle_gamma   90.00
#
_symmetry.space_group_name_H-M   'P 1'
#
loop_
_entity.id
_entity.type
_entity.pdbx_description
1 polymer ?
#
loop_
_entity_poly.entity_id
_entity_poly.type
_entity_poly.pdbx_seq_one_letter_code
_entity_poly.pdbx_strand_id
1 'polypeptide(L)'
;MPVNVVKAEDIAVRYGGVEVLSGIGFHAASSDFLALFGPNGSGKTTLVKSLLGLLPSSRGSVRPPGQAAAEFDPWLRIGYVPQPTGNLARRFPDTVQEMVAAGRRSLKRFPKGLTAEDAVAVDQAMARVAILALADRRIDRLSGGQRRRVFLAPALVNDPELLILDKPTAVLDLASRIRFVSCSEASTAPGSAPS
;
A
#
# COMPACT_ATOMS: atom_id res chain seq x y z
N MET A 1 15.08 5.00 -17.36
CA MET A 1 15.06 3.58 -16.95
C MET A 1 13.92 3.43 -15.94
N PRO A 2 12.99 2.49 -16.11
CA PRO A 2 11.93 2.28 -15.13
C PRO A 2 12.57 1.84 -13.80
N VAL A 3 12.20 2.52 -12.71
CA VAL A 3 12.67 2.18 -11.37
C VAL A 3 11.89 0.95 -10.92
N ASN A 4 12.58 -0.16 -10.71
CA ASN A 4 11.97 -1.37 -10.15
C ASN A 4 11.53 -1.07 -8.70
N VAL A 5 10.30 -1.45 -8.33
CA VAL A 5 9.73 -1.17 -7.00
C VAL A 5 9.81 -2.41 -6.11
N VAL A 6 9.53 -3.59 -6.66
CA VAL A 6 9.63 -4.87 -5.94
C VAL A 6 10.19 -5.96 -6.85
N LYS A 7 11.08 -6.78 -6.29
CA LYS A 7 11.57 -8.04 -6.85
C LYS A 7 11.28 -9.17 -5.87
N ALA A 8 10.57 -10.19 -6.34
CA ALA A 8 10.32 -11.44 -5.63
C ALA A 8 11.07 -12.57 -6.34
N GLU A 9 11.91 -13.29 -5.60
CA GLU A 9 12.77 -14.37 -6.12
C GLU A 9 12.53 -15.65 -5.34
N ASP A 10 12.08 -16.71 -6.02
CA ASP A 10 11.92 -18.07 -5.49
C ASP A 10 11.12 -18.17 -4.18
N ILE A 11 10.04 -17.39 -4.07
CA ILE A 11 9.19 -17.34 -2.89
C ILE A 11 8.50 -18.69 -2.69
N ALA A 12 8.82 -19.34 -1.58
CA ALA A 12 8.10 -20.48 -1.06
C ALA A 12 7.55 -20.18 0.34
N VAL A 13 6.35 -20.69 0.63
CA VAL A 13 5.70 -20.52 1.94
C VAL A 13 5.07 -21.83 2.36
N ARG A 14 5.26 -22.20 3.63
CA ARG A 14 4.73 -23.44 4.23
C ARG A 14 3.88 -23.14 5.45
N TYR A 15 2.77 -23.88 5.60
CA TYR A 15 1.90 -23.90 6.77
C TYR A 15 1.84 -25.31 7.34
N GLY A 16 2.23 -25.50 8.61
CA GLY A 16 2.13 -26.80 9.27
C GLY A 16 2.80 -27.94 8.47
N GLY A 17 3.89 -27.64 7.76
CA GLY A 17 4.60 -28.59 6.90
C GLY A 17 4.06 -28.71 5.47
N VAL A 18 2.90 -28.15 5.14
CA VAL A 18 2.33 -28.12 3.78
C VAL A 18 2.84 -26.91 3.00
N GLU A 19 3.35 -27.13 1.80
CA GLU A 19 3.77 -26.06 0.90
C GLU A 19 2.57 -25.42 0.20
N VAL A 20 2.37 -24.12 0.40
CA VAL A 20 1.25 -23.35 -0.15
C VAL A 20 1.71 -22.49 -1.33
N LEU A 21 2.96 -22.03 -1.31
CA LEU A 21 3.62 -21.37 -2.44
C LEU A 21 4.93 -22.08 -2.74
N SER A 22 5.22 -22.28 -4.02
CA SER A 22 6.44 -22.96 -4.49
C SER A 22 7.08 -22.16 -5.62
N GLY A 23 8.28 -21.64 -5.37
CA GLY A 23 9.12 -21.00 -6.41
C GLY A 23 8.51 -19.81 -7.12
N ILE A 24 7.72 -18.97 -6.44
CA ILE A 24 7.10 -17.81 -7.07
C ILE A 24 8.15 -16.72 -7.31
N GLY A 25 8.30 -16.28 -8.57
CA GLY A 25 9.20 -15.20 -8.96
C GLY A 25 8.51 -14.18 -9.86
N PHE A 26 8.69 -12.90 -9.55
CA PHE A 26 8.21 -11.79 -10.38
C PHE A 26 8.96 -10.49 -10.06
N HIS A 27 8.84 -9.52 -10.96
CA HIS A 27 9.31 -8.15 -10.75
C HIS A 27 8.17 -7.18 -11.07
N ALA A 28 8.13 -6.06 -10.35
CA ALA A 28 7.20 -4.97 -10.58
C ALA A 28 7.98 -3.66 -10.66
N ALA A 29 7.86 -2.97 -11.79
CA ALA A 29 8.41 -1.65 -12.03
C ALA A 29 7.40 -0.55 -11.68
N SER A 30 7.91 0.68 -11.55
CA SER A 30 7.06 1.85 -11.40
C SER A 30 6.09 1.94 -12.59
N SER A 31 4.82 2.23 -12.28
CA SER A 31 3.70 2.24 -13.23
C SER A 31 3.24 0.87 -13.76
N ASP A 32 3.81 -0.25 -13.29
CA ASP A 32 3.27 -1.56 -13.61
C ASP A 32 1.93 -1.79 -12.90
N PHE A 33 1.04 -2.49 -13.60
CA PHE A 33 -0.20 -3.00 -13.03
C PHE A 33 -0.17 -4.52 -13.06
N LEU A 34 0.10 -5.15 -11.90
CA LEU A 34 0.11 -6.61 -11.77
C LEU A 34 -1.20 -7.11 -11.18
N ALA A 35 -1.75 -8.15 -11.79
CA ALA A 35 -2.97 -8.79 -11.32
C ALA A 35 -2.71 -10.28 -11.00
N LEU A 36 -3.10 -10.68 -9.78
CA LEU A 36 -2.93 -12.05 -9.29
C LEU A 36 -4.23 -12.85 -9.42
N PHE A 37 -4.25 -13.82 -10.33
CA PHE A 37 -5.44 -14.62 -10.66
C PHE A 37 -5.33 -16.10 -10.27
N GLY A 38 -6.47 -16.80 -10.26
CA GLY A 38 -6.62 -18.26 -10.01
C GLY A 38 -7.67 -18.61 -8.94
N PRO A 39 -7.82 -19.90 -8.59
CA PRO A 39 -8.91 -20.37 -7.73
C PRO A 39 -8.77 -19.96 -6.27
N ASN A 40 -9.87 -20.02 -5.53
CA ASN A 40 -9.85 -19.91 -4.07
C ASN A 40 -8.94 -21.01 -3.49
N GLY A 41 -8.12 -20.64 -2.51
CA GLY A 41 -7.15 -21.57 -1.92
C GLY A 41 -5.82 -21.69 -2.66
N SER A 42 -5.64 -21.04 -3.82
CA SER A 42 -4.38 -21.12 -4.59
C SER A 42 -3.19 -20.35 -3.98
N GLY A 43 -3.29 -19.89 -2.72
CA GLY A 43 -2.22 -19.15 -2.06
C GLY A 43 -2.11 -17.64 -2.38
N LYS A 44 -3.11 -17.00 -3.00
CA LYS A 44 -3.03 -15.55 -3.33
C LYS A 44 -2.83 -14.66 -2.11
N THR A 45 -3.68 -14.86 -1.11
CA THR A 45 -3.60 -14.14 0.16
C THR A 45 -2.29 -14.48 0.88
N THR A 46 -1.78 -15.70 0.72
CA THR A 46 -0.47 -16.11 1.23
C THR A 46 0.64 -15.31 0.58
N LEU A 47 0.60 -15.12 -0.74
CA LEU A 47 1.58 -14.33 -1.48
C LEU A 47 1.52 -12.86 -1.05
N VAL A 48 0.32 -12.27 -0.99
CA VAL A 48 0.13 -10.89 -0.50
C VAL A 48 0.69 -10.71 0.91
N LYS A 49 0.39 -11.64 1.84
CA LYS A 49 0.93 -11.58 3.20
C LYS A 49 2.45 -11.70 3.22
N SER A 50 3.03 -12.52 2.34
CA SER A 50 4.48 -12.63 2.22
C SER A 50 5.13 -11.35 1.69
N LEU A 51 4.53 -10.70 0.70
CA LEU A 51 4.98 -9.41 0.18
C LEU A 51 4.90 -8.29 1.24
N LEU A 52 3.88 -8.33 2.11
CA LEU A 52 3.72 -7.39 3.21
C LEU A 52 4.65 -7.69 4.41
N GLY A 53 5.48 -8.73 4.34
CA GLY A 53 6.30 -9.19 5.48
C GLY A 53 5.48 -9.76 6.65
N LEU A 54 4.17 -9.95 6.49
CA LEU A 54 3.26 -10.54 7.48
C LEU A 54 3.44 -12.05 7.64
N LEU A 55 4.01 -12.68 6.61
CA LEU A 55 4.26 -14.11 6.58
C LEU A 55 5.65 -14.36 6.02
N PRO A 56 6.62 -14.80 6.85
CA PRO A 56 7.97 -15.06 6.36
C PRO A 56 7.94 -16.16 5.31
N SER A 57 8.72 -15.96 4.24
CA SER A 57 8.98 -16.99 3.26
C SER A 57 9.88 -18.07 3.87
N SER A 58 9.60 -19.34 3.56
CA SER A 58 10.49 -20.46 3.93
C SER A 58 11.70 -20.55 3.00
N ARG A 59 11.59 -20.01 1.80
CA ARG A 59 12.65 -19.89 0.79
C ARG A 59 12.39 -18.66 -0.07
N GLY A 60 13.46 -18.05 -0.60
CA GLY A 60 13.37 -16.88 -1.45
C GLY A 60 13.28 -15.55 -0.68
N SER A 61 13.24 -14.44 -1.43
CA SER A 61 13.22 -13.10 -0.85
C SER A 61 12.34 -12.11 -1.63
N VAL A 62 11.76 -11.15 -0.91
CA VAL A 62 11.05 -9.99 -1.46
C VAL A 62 11.84 -8.76 -1.07
N ARG A 63 12.26 -7.96 -2.06
CA ARG A 63 13.07 -6.76 -1.83
C ARG A 63 12.89 -5.72 -2.91
N PRO A 64 13.08 -4.43 -2.61
CA PRO A 64 13.37 -3.41 -3.60
C PRO A 64 14.70 -3.71 -4.30
N PRO A 65 14.90 -3.22 -5.53
CA PRO A 65 16.19 -3.33 -6.20
C PRO A 65 17.26 -2.54 -5.45
N GLY A 66 18.46 -3.11 -5.37
CA GLY A 66 19.60 -2.45 -4.73
C GLY A 66 19.57 -2.44 -3.19
N GLN A 67 18.54 -3.00 -2.55
CA GLN A 67 18.44 -3.07 -1.10
C GLN A 67 18.46 -4.52 -0.60
N ALA A 68 19.14 -4.75 0.53
CA ALA A 68 19.13 -6.04 1.20
C ALA A 68 17.76 -6.29 1.84
N ALA A 69 17.26 -7.53 1.80
CA ALA A 69 15.96 -7.88 2.37
C ALA A 69 15.84 -7.59 3.88
N ALA A 70 16.97 -7.61 4.61
CA ALA A 70 17.03 -7.31 6.05
C ALA A 70 16.82 -5.82 6.38
N GLU A 71 17.05 -4.92 5.43
CA GLU A 71 16.93 -3.47 5.61
C GLU A 71 15.60 -2.92 5.08
N PHE A 72 14.79 -3.77 4.46
CA PHE A 72 13.51 -3.40 3.88
C PHE A 72 12.40 -3.51 4.93
N ASP A 73 11.76 -2.38 5.23
CA ASP A 73 10.47 -2.35 5.95
C ASP A 73 9.33 -2.23 4.92
N PRO A 74 8.63 -3.34 4.59
CA PRO A 74 7.58 -3.33 3.57
C PRO A 74 6.45 -2.37 3.92
N TRP A 75 6.22 -2.12 5.21
CA TRP A 75 5.09 -1.32 5.69
C TRP A 75 5.21 0.15 5.31
N LEU A 76 6.43 0.66 5.16
CA LEU A 76 6.67 2.06 4.79
C LEU A 76 6.51 2.32 3.29
N ARG A 77 6.59 1.28 2.45
CA ARG A 77 6.57 1.41 0.97
C ARG A 77 5.37 0.77 0.31
N ILE A 78 4.61 -0.07 1.03
CA ILE A 78 3.44 -0.78 0.50
C ILE A 78 2.15 -0.26 1.13
N GLY A 79 1.26 0.27 0.29
CA GLY A 79 -0.13 0.53 0.63
C GLY A 79 -0.96 -0.73 0.43
N TYR A 80 -1.79 -1.09 1.40
CA TYR A 80 -2.65 -2.27 1.30
C TYR A 80 -4.12 -1.90 1.48
N VAL A 81 -4.95 -2.26 0.50
CA VAL A 81 -6.41 -2.13 0.58
C VAL A 81 -7.00 -3.53 0.78
N PRO A 82 -7.38 -3.90 2.02
CA PRO A 82 -8.02 -5.19 2.26
C PRO A 82 -9.41 -5.24 1.62
N GLN A 83 -9.87 -6.45 1.33
CA GLN A 83 -11.26 -6.67 0.95
C GLN A 83 -12.19 -6.11 2.05
N PRO A 84 -13.18 -5.26 1.72
CA PRO A 84 -14.16 -4.81 2.69
C PRO A 84 -15.02 -6.00 3.12
N THR A 85 -14.71 -6.61 4.25
CA THR A 85 -15.56 -7.61 4.89
C THR A 85 -16.68 -6.90 5.64
N GLY A 86 -17.92 -7.36 5.43
CA GLY A 86 -19.18 -6.64 5.73
C GLY A 86 -19.47 -6.27 7.19
N ASN A 87 -18.52 -6.45 8.12
CA ASN A 87 -18.69 -6.14 9.54
C ASN A 87 -17.82 -4.98 10.04
N LEU A 88 -17.16 -4.25 9.14
CA LEU A 88 -16.50 -2.98 9.43
C LEU A 88 -17.50 -1.84 9.73
N ALA A 89 -18.54 -2.10 10.54
CA ALA A 89 -19.65 -1.17 10.76
C ALA A 89 -19.90 -0.81 12.24
N ARG A 90 -19.22 -1.45 13.21
CA ARG A 90 -19.55 -1.27 14.64
C ARG A 90 -18.51 -0.57 15.51
N ARG A 91 -17.30 -0.30 14.99
CA ARG A 91 -16.23 0.44 15.72
C ARG A 91 -15.38 1.30 14.77
N PHE A 92 -15.98 1.77 13.69
CA PHE A 92 -15.26 2.53 12.69
C PHE A 92 -14.98 3.94 13.21
N PRO A 93 -13.84 4.56 12.84
CA PRO A 93 -13.72 6.00 12.93
C PRO A 93 -14.99 6.65 12.37
N ASP A 94 -15.51 7.64 13.08
CA ASP A 94 -16.84 8.20 12.82
C ASP A 94 -16.84 9.01 11.52
N THR A 95 -15.70 9.65 11.20
CA THR A 95 -15.56 10.54 10.02
C THR A 95 -14.55 10.03 8.99
N VAL A 96 -14.61 10.60 7.77
CA VAL A 96 -13.64 10.31 6.70
C VAL A 96 -12.23 10.64 7.13
N GLN A 97 -12.02 11.80 7.75
CA GLN A 97 -10.69 12.24 8.19
C GLN A 97 -10.10 11.27 9.21
N GLU A 98 -10.88 10.80 10.17
CA GLU A 98 -10.43 9.84 11.18
C GLU A 98 -10.04 8.49 10.54
N MET A 99 -10.78 8.04 9.51
CA MET A 99 -10.45 6.82 8.77
C MET A 99 -9.10 6.94 8.06
N VAL A 100 -8.85 8.07 7.39
CA VAL A 100 -7.57 8.30 6.68
C VAL A 100 -6.42 8.48 7.67
N ALA A 101 -6.65 9.23 8.76
CA ALA A 101 -5.69 9.41 9.83
C ALA A 101 -5.33 8.10 10.55
N ALA A 102 -6.25 7.14 10.63
CA ALA A 102 -5.97 5.81 11.18
C ALA A 102 -4.89 5.07 10.38
N GLY A 103 -4.90 5.19 9.04
CA GLY A 103 -3.85 4.64 8.17
C GLY A 103 -2.48 5.32 8.35
N ARG A 104 -2.47 6.60 8.71
CA ARG A 104 -1.22 7.31 9.05
C ARG A 104 -0.67 6.85 10.39
N ARG A 105 -1.53 6.73 11.40
CA ARG A 105 -1.17 6.27 12.75
C ARG A 105 -0.70 4.82 12.80
N SER A 106 -1.19 3.95 11.91
CA SER A 106 -0.83 2.53 11.94
C SER A 106 0.66 2.26 11.71
N LEU A 107 1.35 3.15 11.00
CA LEU A 107 2.78 3.03 10.72
C LEU A 107 3.69 3.80 11.69
N LYS A 108 3.13 4.63 12.58
CA LYS A 108 3.95 5.39 13.54
C LYS A 108 4.44 4.49 14.67
N ARG A 109 5.73 4.62 15.00
CA ARG A 109 6.29 4.14 16.27
C ARG A 109 5.74 4.98 17.42
N PHE A 110 5.60 4.39 18.60
CA PHE A 110 5.11 5.09 19.77
C PHE A 110 6.03 6.27 20.13
N PRO A 111 5.48 7.44 20.53
CA PRO A 111 4.05 7.75 20.68
C PRO A 111 3.33 8.06 19.35
N LYS A 112 2.09 7.57 19.20
CA LYS A 112 1.29 7.65 17.97
C LYS A 112 0.51 8.98 17.79
N GLY A 113 1.05 10.09 18.30
CA GLY A 113 0.45 11.41 18.14
C GLY A 113 0.46 11.84 16.67
N LEU A 114 -0.61 12.50 16.21
CA LEU A 114 -0.60 13.15 14.90
C LEU A 114 0.07 14.51 15.00
N THR A 115 1.05 14.76 14.14
CA THR A 115 1.70 16.07 13.99
C THR A 115 0.94 16.92 12.97
N ALA A 116 1.31 18.20 12.85
CA ALA A 116 0.80 19.05 11.78
C ALA A 116 1.14 18.49 10.38
N GLU A 117 2.33 17.88 10.22
CA GLU A 117 2.73 17.18 8.99
C GLU A 117 1.81 15.99 8.67
N ASP A 118 1.38 15.24 9.68
CA ASP A 118 0.43 14.15 9.47
C ASP A 118 -0.93 14.65 8.99
N ALA A 119 -1.38 15.80 9.50
CA ALA A 119 -2.63 16.42 9.02
C ALA A 119 -2.52 16.80 7.53
N VAL A 120 -1.39 17.37 7.12
CA VAL A 120 -1.12 17.68 5.70
C VAL A 120 -1.11 16.41 4.85
N ALA A 121 -0.47 15.33 5.30
CA ALA A 121 -0.45 14.05 4.58
C ALA A 121 -1.87 13.45 4.45
N VAL A 122 -2.68 13.53 5.51
CA VAL A 122 -4.08 13.10 5.51
C VAL A 122 -4.91 13.89 4.49
N ASP A 123 -4.77 15.22 4.46
CA ASP A 123 -5.47 16.07 3.51
C ASP A 123 -5.05 15.81 2.07
N GLN A 124 -3.74 15.63 1.83
CA GLN A 124 -3.21 15.26 0.52
C GLN A 124 -3.76 13.92 0.04
N ALA A 125 -3.83 12.91 0.91
CA ALA A 125 -4.40 11.60 0.58
C ALA A 125 -5.90 11.69 0.23
N MET A 126 -6.66 12.48 1.01
CA MET A 126 -8.07 12.75 0.72
C MET A 126 -8.26 13.53 -0.59
N ALA A 127 -7.38 14.48 -0.90
CA ALA A 127 -7.41 15.23 -2.15
C ALA A 127 -7.13 14.33 -3.35
N ARG A 128 -6.14 13.43 -3.27
CA ARG A 128 -5.77 12.47 -4.33
C ARG A 128 -6.93 11.58 -4.78
N VAL A 129 -7.87 11.27 -3.88
CA VAL A 129 -9.07 10.48 -4.19
C VAL A 129 -10.35 11.30 -4.25
N ALA A 130 -10.25 12.63 -4.29
CA ALA A 130 -11.36 13.57 -4.40
C ALA A 130 -12.44 13.38 -3.31
N ILE A 131 -12.02 13.32 -2.05
CA ILE A 131 -12.90 13.25 -0.85
C ILE A 131 -12.57 14.29 0.22
N LEU A 132 -11.64 15.24 -0.03
CA LEU A 132 -11.25 16.26 0.96
C LEU A 132 -12.46 17.06 1.48
N ALA A 133 -13.39 17.43 0.61
CA ALA A 133 -14.63 18.12 1.00
C ALA A 133 -15.60 17.26 1.85
N LEU A 134 -15.28 15.99 2.10
CA LEU A 134 -16.05 15.05 2.89
C LEU A 134 -15.37 14.72 4.23
N ALA A 135 -14.27 15.40 4.59
CA ALA A 135 -13.43 15.11 5.76
C ALA A 135 -14.26 14.88 7.05
N ASP A 136 -15.19 15.79 7.37
CA ASP A 136 -16.04 15.73 8.57
C ASP A 136 -17.28 14.85 8.40
N ARG A 137 -17.54 14.33 7.19
CA ARG A 137 -18.74 13.56 6.91
C ARG A 137 -18.61 12.17 7.52
N ARG A 138 -19.70 11.69 8.12
CA ARG A 138 -19.77 10.32 8.61
C ARG A 138 -19.74 9.30 7.46
N ILE A 139 -19.00 8.22 7.66
CA ILE A 139 -18.79 7.17 6.64
C ILE A 139 -20.10 6.48 6.25
N ASP A 140 -21.01 6.30 7.20
CA ASP A 140 -22.35 5.71 7.00
C ASP A 140 -23.26 6.56 6.07
N ARG A 141 -22.99 7.86 5.95
CA ARG A 141 -23.71 8.81 5.08
C ARG A 141 -23.12 8.93 3.67
N LEU A 142 -22.14 8.11 3.32
CA LEU A 142 -21.48 8.17 2.01
C LEU A 142 -22.15 7.27 0.97
N SER A 143 -22.22 7.78 -0.26
CA SER A 143 -22.54 6.95 -1.43
C SER A 143 -21.54 5.81 -1.57
N GLY A 144 -21.92 4.74 -2.29
CA GLY A 144 -21.02 3.61 -2.52
C GLY A 144 -19.70 4.01 -3.19
N GLY A 145 -19.73 4.96 -4.13
CA GLY A 145 -18.53 5.49 -4.80
C GLY A 145 -17.61 6.28 -3.86
N GLN A 146 -18.19 7.16 -3.03
CA GLN A 146 -17.43 7.89 -2.01
C GLN A 146 -16.80 6.94 -1.00
N ARG A 147 -17.55 5.93 -0.55
CA ARG A 147 -17.05 4.94 0.41
C ARG A 147 -15.86 4.15 -0.13
N ARG A 148 -15.88 3.79 -1.43
CA ARG A 148 -14.74 3.13 -2.10
C ARG A 148 -13.49 4.02 -2.10
N ARG A 149 -13.63 5.33 -2.36
CA ARG A 149 -12.53 6.30 -2.26
C ARG A 149 -11.97 6.41 -0.85
N VAL A 150 -12.86 6.45 0.15
CA VAL A 150 -12.48 6.47 1.57
C VAL A 150 -11.71 5.22 1.98
N PHE A 151 -12.03 4.03 1.46
CA PHE A 151 -11.26 2.82 1.75
C PHE A 151 -9.88 2.79 1.09
N LEU A 152 -9.68 3.60 0.04
CA LEU A 152 -8.40 3.68 -0.67
C LEU A 152 -7.45 4.71 -0.04
N ALA A 153 -7.96 5.85 0.43
CA ALA A 153 -7.15 6.93 0.99
C ALA A 153 -6.18 6.51 2.13
N PRO A 154 -6.55 5.65 3.10
CA PRO A 154 -5.64 5.19 4.15
C PRO A 154 -4.42 4.44 3.62
N ALA A 155 -4.54 3.74 2.49
CA ALA A 155 -3.41 3.07 1.86
C ALA A 155 -2.45 4.06 1.19
N LEU A 156 -2.93 5.26 0.83
CA LEU A 156 -2.16 6.29 0.12
C LEU A 156 -1.52 7.33 1.05
N VAL A 157 -1.93 7.40 2.30
CA VAL A 157 -1.53 8.46 3.25
C VAL A 157 -0.03 8.46 3.60
N ASN A 158 0.64 7.34 3.37
CA ASN A 158 2.07 7.20 3.60
C ASN A 158 2.88 7.25 2.30
N ASP A 159 2.27 7.71 1.20
CA ASP A 159 2.89 7.83 -0.12
C ASP A 159 3.59 6.53 -0.56
N PRO A 160 2.84 5.40 -0.64
CA PRO A 160 3.45 4.12 -0.94
C PRO A 160 3.96 4.08 -2.38
N GLU A 161 5.02 3.31 -2.60
CA GLU A 161 5.55 3.04 -3.94
C GLU A 161 4.84 1.86 -4.61
N LEU A 162 4.32 0.92 -3.81
CA LEU A 162 3.53 -0.21 -4.27
C LEU A 162 2.16 -0.21 -3.61
N LEU A 163 1.10 -0.32 -4.41
CA LEU A 163 -0.26 -0.46 -3.90
C LEU A 163 -0.79 -1.87 -4.19
N ILE A 164 -1.08 -2.62 -3.12
CA ILE A 164 -1.69 -3.94 -3.22
C ILE A 164 -3.19 -3.83 -2.94
N LEU A 165 -3.99 -4.37 -3.86
CA LEU A 165 -5.44 -4.37 -3.79
C LEU A 165 -5.96 -5.82 -3.75
N ASP A 166 -6.58 -6.24 -2.64
CA ASP A 166 -7.17 -7.58 -2.55
C ASP A 166 -8.62 -7.57 -3.07
N LYS A 167 -8.86 -8.25 -4.20
CA LYS A 167 -10.14 -8.33 -4.95
C LYS A 167 -10.78 -6.97 -5.29
N PRO A 168 -10.13 -6.12 -6.11
CA PRO A 168 -10.57 -4.74 -6.31
C PRO A 168 -11.64 -4.54 -7.39
N THR A 169 -12.60 -5.44 -7.59
CA THR A 169 -13.63 -5.25 -8.65
C THR A 169 -14.35 -3.90 -8.56
N ALA A 170 -14.45 -3.30 -7.37
CA ALA A 170 -15.04 -1.99 -7.14
C ALA A 170 -14.05 -0.81 -7.09
N VAL A 171 -12.76 -1.06 -6.83
CA VAL A 171 -11.74 -0.03 -6.55
C VAL A 171 -10.78 0.16 -7.73
N LEU A 172 -10.77 -0.78 -8.69
CA LEU A 172 -9.81 -0.81 -9.80
C LEU A 172 -9.88 0.41 -10.72
N ASP A 173 -11.09 0.84 -11.12
CA ASP A 173 -11.26 2.03 -11.97
C ASP A 173 -10.72 3.29 -11.29
N LEU A 174 -10.91 3.41 -9.97
CA LEU A 174 -10.39 4.54 -9.21
C LEU A 174 -8.87 4.47 -9.04
N ALA A 175 -8.33 3.30 -8.70
CA ALA A 175 -6.90 3.08 -8.54
C ALA A 175 -6.13 3.38 -9.82
N SER A 176 -6.66 2.99 -10.99
CA SER A 176 -6.04 3.27 -12.29
C SER A 176 -5.94 4.78 -12.62
N ARG A 177 -6.82 5.60 -12.04
CA ARG A 177 -6.87 7.06 -12.27
C ARG A 177 -5.97 7.83 -11.31
N ILE A 178 -5.48 7.21 -10.25
CA ILE A 178 -4.58 7.82 -9.29
C ILE A 178 -3.17 7.80 -9.88
N ARG A 179 -2.71 8.97 -10.29
CA ARG A 179 -1.33 9.17 -10.70
C ARG A 179 -0.46 9.24 -9.44
N PHE A 180 0.49 8.33 -9.32
CA PHE A 180 1.60 8.47 -8.38
C PHE A 180 2.49 9.60 -8.89
N VAL A 181 2.45 10.75 -8.22
CA VAL A 181 3.41 11.84 -8.49
C VAL A 181 4.67 11.49 -7.72
N SER A 182 5.63 10.84 -8.38
CA SER A 182 6.98 10.71 -7.85
C SER A 182 7.61 12.09 -7.87
N CYS A 183 7.62 12.78 -6.73
CA CYS A 183 8.38 14.02 -6.57
C CYS A 183 9.84 13.63 -6.42
N SER A 184 10.58 13.54 -7.53
CA SER A 184 12.04 13.46 -7.47
C SER A 184 12.56 14.85 -7.10
N GLU A 185 12.99 15.04 -5.85
CA GLU A 185 13.78 16.22 -5.51
C GLU A 185 15.11 16.14 -6.27
N ALA A 186 15.31 17.11 -7.16
CA ALA A 186 16.58 17.42 -7.76
C ALA A 186 17.54 17.92 -6.66
N SER A 187 18.55 17.13 -6.33
CA SER A 187 19.73 17.66 -5.65
C SER A 187 20.81 17.91 -6.70
N THR A 188 20.88 19.18 -7.09
CA THR A 188 21.98 19.80 -7.82
C THR A 188 23.24 19.70 -6.97
N ALA A 189 24.20 18.86 -7.35
CA ALA A 189 25.57 19.00 -6.86
C ALA A 189 26.24 20.16 -7.60
N PRO A 190 26.83 21.15 -6.90
CA PRO A 190 27.55 22.25 -7.54
C PRO A 190 28.92 21.78 -8.05
N GLY A 191 29.17 22.09 -9.32
CA GLY A 191 30.44 22.24 -10.02
C GLY A 191 31.70 21.58 -9.47
N SER A 192 32.18 20.54 -10.16
CA SER A 192 33.61 20.34 -10.35
C SER A 192 34.09 21.26 -11.48
N ALA A 193 34.83 22.32 -11.13
CA ALA A 193 35.68 23.03 -12.07
C ALA A 193 37.01 22.27 -12.24
N PRO A 194 37.63 22.28 -13.44
CA PRO A 194 38.84 21.53 -13.72
C PRO A 194 40.09 22.30 -13.30
N SER A 195 41.04 21.62 -12.68
CA SER A 195 42.50 21.87 -12.73
C SER A 195 43.22 20.69 -12.07
#